data_AF-A0A537K9P0-F1
#
_entry.id   AF-A0A537K9P0-F1
#
_cell.length_a   1.000
_cell.length_b   1.000
_cell.length_c   1.000
_cell.angle_alpha   90.00
_cell.angle_beta   90.00
_cell.angle_gamma   90.00
#
_symmetry.space_group_name_H-M   'P 1'
#
loop_
_entity.id
_entity.type
_entity.pdbx_description
1 polymer ?
#
loop_
_entity_poly.entity_id
_entity_poly.type
_entity_poly.pdbx_seq_one_letter_code
_entity_poly.pdbx_strand_id
1 'polypeptide(L)'
;VKDAEFNPTGRQGVYGGFQGWVDRAGRFRSLGDGQVDFKTIFSKLTQYDYSGWAVMEWECCIKHPEDGAREGAHFIKKNIIRVTEKAFDDFAGQSSDEKFNRRVLGVE
;
A
#
# COMPACT_ATOMS: atom_id res chain seq x y z
N VAL A 1 7.11 -6.59 -1.84
CA VAL A 1 5.71 -6.53 -2.33
C VAL A 1 5.36 -7.89 -2.90
N LYS A 2 4.50 -8.62 -2.19
CA LYS A 2 4.03 -9.97 -2.54
C LYS A 2 2.54 -10.02 -2.22
N ASP A 3 1.77 -10.70 -3.04
CA ASP A 3 0.31 -10.78 -2.89
C ASP A 3 -0.13 -12.23 -2.68
N ALA A 4 -1.26 -12.39 -2.01
CA ALA A 4 -1.85 -13.66 -1.70
C ALA A 4 -3.35 -13.50 -1.54
N GLU A 5 -4.07 -14.59 -1.73
CA GLU A 5 -5.49 -14.68 -1.42
C GLU A 5 -5.74 -15.83 -0.45
N PHE A 6 -6.81 -15.70 0.32
CA PHE A 6 -7.32 -16.73 1.20
C PHE A 6 -8.77 -17.09 0.83
N ASN A 7 -8.95 -18.32 0.38
CA ASN A 7 -10.23 -18.91 0.00
C ASN A 7 -10.47 -20.17 0.86
N PRO A 8 -10.99 -20.02 2.09
CA PRO A 8 -11.10 -21.11 3.04
C PRO A 8 -12.07 -22.19 2.57
N THR A 9 -11.76 -23.43 2.90
CA THR A 9 -12.69 -24.55 2.81
C THR A 9 -12.63 -25.35 4.11
N GLY A 10 -13.70 -26.07 4.44
CA GLY A 10 -13.70 -26.99 5.59
C GLY A 10 -12.80 -28.22 5.42
N ARG A 11 -12.03 -28.32 4.33
CA ARG A 11 -11.22 -29.50 3.97
C ARG A 11 -9.73 -29.33 4.26
N GLN A 12 -9.31 -28.15 4.71
CA GLN A 12 -7.90 -27.83 4.88
C GLN A 12 -7.69 -26.92 6.09
N GLY A 13 -6.71 -27.30 6.91
CA GLY A 13 -6.26 -26.49 8.03
C GLY A 13 -5.29 -25.38 7.58
N VAL A 14 -4.84 -24.58 8.54
CA VAL A 14 -4.02 -23.38 8.31
C VAL A 14 -2.73 -23.64 7.52
N TYR A 15 -2.17 -24.84 7.63
CA TYR A 15 -0.91 -25.23 6.96
C TYR A 15 -1.10 -25.78 5.53
N GLY A 16 -2.33 -25.75 4.98
CA GLY A 16 -2.61 -26.12 3.60
C GLY A 16 -2.55 -27.62 3.28
N GLY A 17 -2.19 -28.48 4.25
CA GLY A 17 -2.35 -29.94 4.15
C GLY A 17 -1.57 -30.60 3.02
N PHE A 18 -0.35 -30.12 2.72
CA PHE A 18 0.51 -30.59 1.62
C PHE A 18 -0.12 -30.55 0.22
N GLN A 19 -1.20 -29.80 0.03
CA GLN A 19 -1.85 -29.64 -1.27
C GLN A 19 -0.95 -28.89 -2.25
N GLY A 20 -1.20 -29.10 -3.55
CA GLY A 20 -0.63 -28.30 -4.62
C GLY A 20 -1.01 -26.83 -4.46
N TRP A 21 -0.17 -25.90 -4.95
CA TRP A 21 -0.36 -24.46 -4.72
C TRP A 21 -1.73 -23.92 -5.17
N VAL A 22 -2.28 -24.47 -6.25
CA VAL A 22 -3.60 -24.07 -6.77
C VAL A 22 -4.72 -24.47 -5.80
N ASP A 23 -4.59 -25.59 -5.10
CA ASP A 23 -5.64 -26.16 -4.25
C ASP A 23 -5.58 -25.69 -2.79
N ARG A 24 -4.54 -24.93 -2.43
CA ARG A 24 -4.42 -24.34 -1.09
C ARG A 24 -5.41 -23.19 -0.93
N ALA A 25 -5.99 -23.11 0.27
CA ALA A 25 -6.86 -22.04 0.70
C ALA A 25 -6.09 -20.72 0.71
N GLY A 26 -4.89 -20.72 1.29
CA GLY A 26 -3.93 -19.63 1.16
C GLY A 26 -2.99 -19.89 -0.01
N ARG A 27 -3.00 -19.03 -1.03
CA ARG A 27 -2.13 -19.17 -2.20
C ARG A 27 -1.60 -17.83 -2.70
N PHE A 28 -0.37 -17.86 -3.22
CA PHE A 28 0.28 -16.66 -3.77
C PHE A 28 -0.30 -16.27 -5.11
N ARG A 29 -0.42 -14.96 -5.31
CA ARG A 29 -1.04 -14.32 -6.47
C ARG A 29 -0.13 -13.24 -7.02
N SER A 30 -0.31 -12.92 -8.30
CA SER A 30 0.29 -11.71 -8.87
C SER A 30 -0.32 -10.47 -8.23
N LEU A 31 0.44 -9.38 -8.17
CA LEU A 31 0.02 -8.16 -7.49
C LEU A 31 -1.30 -7.63 -8.04
N GLY A 32 -2.27 -7.43 -7.14
CA GLY A 32 -3.60 -6.92 -7.47
C GLY A 32 -4.63 -8.00 -7.78
N ASP A 33 -4.23 -9.26 -7.93
CA ASP A 33 -5.15 -10.39 -8.05
C ASP A 33 -5.50 -11.01 -6.68
N GLY A 34 -4.74 -10.68 -5.64
CA GLY A 34 -4.95 -11.19 -4.29
C GLY A 34 -5.79 -10.26 -3.42
N GLN A 35 -5.62 -10.40 -2.10
CA GLN A 35 -6.42 -9.74 -1.07
C GLN A 35 -5.60 -8.79 -0.20
N VAL A 36 -4.30 -8.64 -0.46
CA VAL A 36 -3.45 -7.72 0.33
C VAL A 36 -3.89 -6.27 0.14
N ASP A 37 -4.10 -5.56 1.26
CA ASP A 37 -4.47 -4.14 1.25
C ASP A 37 -3.25 -3.24 0.98
N PHE A 38 -2.83 -3.19 -0.28
CA PHE A 38 -1.72 -2.34 -0.70
C PHE A 38 -1.98 -0.85 -0.50
N LYS A 39 -3.23 -0.40 -0.60
CA LYS A 39 -3.56 1.02 -0.41
C LYS A 39 -3.19 1.48 0.99
N THR A 40 -3.61 0.71 2.02
CA THR A 40 -3.26 1.02 3.40
C THR A 40 -1.76 0.85 3.66
N ILE A 41 -1.13 -0.19 3.12
CA ILE A 41 0.31 -0.43 3.31
C ILE A 41 1.14 0.74 2.76
N PHE A 42 0.94 1.12 1.49
CA PHE A 42 1.68 2.23 0.89
C PHE A 42 1.38 3.56 1.59
N SER A 43 0.13 3.80 2.00
CA SER A 43 -0.23 4.99 2.79
C SER A 43 0.54 5.06 4.11
N LYS A 44 0.67 3.93 4.83
CA LYS A 44 1.44 3.88 6.08
C LYS A 44 2.94 4.04 5.86
N LEU A 45 3.50 3.39 4.83
CA LEU A 45 4.91 3.54 4.49
C LEU A 45 5.25 5.01 4.15
N THR A 46 4.37 5.67 3.39
CA THR A 46 4.47 7.11 3.11
C THR A 46 4.31 7.95 4.37
N GLN A 47 3.35 7.64 5.24
CA GLN A 47 3.14 8.35 6.51
C GLN A 47 4.38 8.30 7.41
N TYR A 48 5.11 7.20 7.41
CA TYR A 48 6.30 7.00 8.23
C TYR A 48 7.61 7.41 7.53
N ASP A 49 7.52 8.10 6.39
CA ASP A 49 8.68 8.53 5.59
C ASP A 49 9.67 7.38 5.31
N TYR A 50 9.14 6.20 5.02
CA TYR A 50 9.96 5.04 4.73
C TYR A 50 10.66 5.20 3.37
N SER A 51 11.98 5.29 3.38
CA SER A 51 12.82 5.56 2.20
C SER A 51 13.29 4.32 1.42
N GLY A 52 12.79 3.14 1.79
CA GLY A 52 13.19 1.88 1.15
C GLY A 52 12.54 1.63 -0.20
N TRP A 53 12.99 0.56 -0.86
CA TRP A 53 12.52 0.19 -2.20
C TRP A 53 11.30 -0.72 -2.11
N ALA A 54 10.30 -0.46 -2.96
CA ALA A 54 9.20 -1.38 -3.17
C ALA A 54 9.62 -2.54 -4.08
N VAL A 55 10.40 -3.48 -3.53
CA VAL A 55 10.88 -4.67 -4.26
C VAL A 55 9.75 -5.67 -4.44
N MET A 56 9.54 -6.17 -5.65
CA MET A 56 8.57 -7.23 -5.92
C MET A 56 9.19 -8.60 -5.66
N GLU A 57 8.51 -9.42 -4.88
CA GLU A 57 8.77 -10.85 -4.80
C GLU A 57 7.60 -11.54 -5.50
N TRP A 58 7.81 -11.96 -6.75
CA TRP A 58 6.73 -12.47 -7.58
C TRP A 58 6.57 -13.98 -7.41
N GLU A 59 5.35 -14.42 -7.12
CA GLU A 59 4.95 -15.82 -7.12
C GLU A 59 3.46 -15.91 -7.44
N CYS A 60 3.06 -16.77 -8.36
CA CYS A 60 1.65 -16.97 -8.69
C CYS A 60 1.44 -18.39 -9.22
N CYS A 61 0.45 -19.08 -8.67
CA CYS A 61 0.12 -20.44 -9.09
C CYS A 61 -0.71 -20.54 -10.39
N ILE A 62 -1.04 -19.40 -11.03
CA ILE A 62 -1.92 -19.34 -12.20
C ILE A 62 -1.34 -18.48 -13.34
N LYS A 63 -0.80 -17.29 -13.03
CA LYS A 63 -0.35 -16.31 -14.04
C LYS A 63 1.09 -16.63 -14.49
N HIS A 64 1.40 -16.37 -15.77
CA HIS A 64 2.75 -16.48 -16.31
C HIS A 64 3.70 -15.43 -15.67
N PRO A 65 4.97 -15.77 -15.38
CA PRO A 65 5.91 -14.85 -14.72
C PRO A 65 6.16 -13.55 -15.49
N GLU A 66 6.23 -13.59 -16.82
CA GLU A 66 6.49 -12.38 -17.62
C GLU A 66 5.33 -11.38 -17.56
N ASP A 67 4.09 -11.87 -17.61
CA ASP A 67 2.90 -11.03 -17.45
C ASP A 67 2.83 -10.48 -16.04
N GLY A 68 3.07 -11.34 -15.05
CA GLY A 68 3.16 -10.96 -13.65
C GLY A 68 4.22 -9.89 -13.38
N ALA A 69 5.39 -9.98 -14.03
CA ALA A 69 6.46 -9.00 -13.92
C ALA A 69 6.07 -7.65 -14.56
N ARG A 70 5.56 -7.69 -15.79
CA ARG A 70 5.12 -6.51 -16.56
C ARG A 70 4.00 -5.76 -15.84
N GLU A 71 3.00 -6.46 -15.35
CA GLU A 71 1.86 -5.89 -14.63
C GLU A 71 2.26 -5.42 -13.23
N GLY A 72 3.05 -6.22 -12.51
CA GLY A 72 3.49 -5.93 -11.16
C GLY A 72 4.35 -4.66 -11.06
N ALA A 73 5.24 -4.41 -12.03
CA ALA A 73 6.02 -3.18 -12.09
C ALA A 73 5.11 -1.93 -12.20
N HIS A 74 4.09 -1.98 -13.06
CA HIS A 74 3.13 -0.89 -13.20
C HIS A 74 2.24 -0.73 -11.97
N PHE A 75 1.82 -1.85 -11.37
CA PHE A 75 1.04 -1.86 -10.13
C PHE A 75 1.78 -1.15 -9.00
N ILE A 76 3.05 -1.52 -8.75
CA ILE A 76 3.86 -0.88 -7.70
C ILE A 76 4.01 0.62 -7.98
N LYS A 77 4.35 1.01 -9.22
CA LYS A 77 4.51 2.42 -9.59
C LYS A 77 3.25 3.24 -9.31
N LYS A 78 2.06 2.68 -9.54
CA LYS A 78 0.77 3.33 -9.26
C LYS A 78 0.46 3.49 -7.77
N ASN A 79 1.03 2.65 -6.91
CA ASN A 79 0.79 2.71 -5.47
C ASN A 79 1.80 3.63 -4.75
N ILE A 80 2.90 4.02 -5.40
CA ILE A 80 3.85 4.99 -4.83
C ILE A 80 3.19 6.36 -4.74
N ILE A 81 3.14 6.93 -3.54
CA ILE A 81 2.52 8.22 -3.25
C ILE A 81 3.58 9.31 -3.27
N ARG A 82 3.33 10.37 -4.05
CA ARG A 82 4.11 11.62 -3.94
C ARG A 82 3.63 12.38 -2.70
N VAL A 83 4.53 12.61 -1.76
CA VAL A 83 4.24 13.36 -0.53
C VAL A 83 3.91 14.82 -0.83
N THR A 84 3.02 15.40 -0.03
CA THR A 84 2.72 16.84 -0.08
C THR A 84 3.91 17.63 0.46
N GLU A 85 4.18 18.79 -0.16
CA GLU A 85 5.25 19.70 0.26
C GLU A 85 4.81 20.61 1.44
N LYS A 86 3.51 20.65 1.73
CA LYS A 86 2.91 21.50 2.76
C LYS A 86 1.96 20.72 3.66
N ALA A 87 1.78 21.22 4.88
CA ALA A 87 0.77 20.70 5.80
C ALA A 87 -0.64 20.91 5.20
N PHE A 88 -1.56 20.01 5.55
CA PHE A 88 -2.89 19.96 4.96
C PHE A 88 -3.75 21.21 5.30
N ASP A 89 -3.58 21.73 6.50
CA ASP A 89 -4.23 22.91 7.06
C ASP A 89 -3.57 24.24 6.66
N ASP A 90 -2.36 24.19 6.09
CA ASP A 90 -1.63 25.37 5.59
C ASP A 90 -2.08 25.80 4.17
N PHE A 91 -3.26 25.34 3.74
CA PHE A 91 -3.83 25.73 2.44
C PHE A 91 -4.14 27.24 2.35
N ALA A 92 -4.38 27.90 3.49
CA ALA A 92 -4.70 29.33 3.53
C ALA A 92 -3.49 30.23 3.24
N GLY A 93 -2.25 29.71 3.24
CA GLY A 93 -1.05 30.43 2.80
C GLY A 93 -0.77 31.76 3.50
N GLN A 94 -1.45 32.06 4.61
CA GLN A 94 -1.18 33.26 5.39
C GLN A 94 0.00 32.99 6.31
N SER A 95 1.12 33.66 6.05
CA SER A 95 2.15 33.85 7.06
C SER A 95 1.50 34.37 8.34
N SER A 96 1.81 33.76 9.47
CA SER A 96 1.33 34.23 10.77
C SER A 96 1.76 35.69 10.99
N ASP A 97 0.81 36.62 11.01
CA ASP A 97 1.04 38.01 11.40
C ASP A 97 0.68 38.16 12.88
N GLU A 98 1.70 38.19 13.73
CA GLU A 98 1.52 38.31 15.18
C GLU A 98 0.79 39.60 15.58
N LYS A 99 1.00 40.71 14.86
CA LYS A 99 0.30 41.98 15.14
C LYS A 99 -1.17 41.88 14.79
N PHE A 100 -1.49 41.32 13.62
CA PHE A 100 -2.87 41.05 13.23
C PHE A 100 -3.55 40.13 14.25
N ASN A 101 -2.88 39.05 14.68
CA ASN A 101 -3.40 38.11 15.66
C ASN A 101 -3.67 38.78 17.02
N ARG A 102 -2.75 39.61 17.53
CA ARG A 102 -2.93 40.34 18.80
C ARG A 102 -4.11 41.31 18.73
N ARG A 103 -4.30 41.99 17.60
CA ARG A 103 -5.43 42.90 17.37
C ARG A 103 -6.77 42.16 17.35
N VAL A 104 -6.84 41.01 16.68
CA VAL A 104 -8.04 40.15 16.66
C VAL A 104 -8.36 39.61 18.06
N LEU A 105 -7.33 39.25 18.84
CA LEU A 105 -7.47 38.73 20.20
C LEU A 105 -7.74 39.82 21.26
N GLY A 106 -7.68 41.10 20.90
CA GLY A 106 -7.93 42.22 21.83
C GLY A 106 -6.87 42.36 22.92
N VAL A 107 -5.64 41.93 22.66
CA VAL A 107 -4.49 42.01 23.58
C VAL A 107 -3.45 43.04 23.12
N GLU A 108 -3.86 43.98 22.26
CA GLU A 108 -3.18 45.26 22.00
C GLU A 108 -3.84 46.38 22.80
#